data_AF-A0A5E4VTC5-F1
#
_entry.id   AF-A0A5E4VTC5-F1
#
_cell.length_a   1.000
_cell.length_b   1.000
_cell.length_c   1.000
_cell.angle_alpha   90.00
_cell.angle_beta   90.00
_cell.angle_gamma   90.00
#
_symmetry.space_group_name_H-M   'P 1'
#
loop_
_entity.id
_entity.type
_entity.pdbx_description
1 polymer ?
#
loop_
_entity_poly.entity_id
_entity_poly.type
_entity_poly.pdbx_seq_one_letter_code
_entity_poly.pdbx_strand_id
1 'polypeptide(L)'
;MTTAVHDAFPPSRATDTHDAHDSHDAAVHVFVYGTLRAGEINDMMRAAARHGIAAPAYVGTSMLGGRLYDFGQYPGMVLDARQAGQAEGVTGDIYRISPALIPVLDEIEAVYPGEAGLFVREVRDVMCDGAAYACIVYPVSESAVSQLPQISGGDWVAYRRARDASVA
;
A
#
# COMPACT_ATOMS: atom_id res chain seq x y z
N MET A 1 49.72 -19.94 55.33
CA MET A 1 50.05 -19.91 53.89
C MET A 1 48.88 -20.52 53.13
N THR A 2 48.39 -19.80 52.12
CA THR A 2 47.58 -20.30 50.97
C THR A 2 46.12 -20.66 51.27
N THR A 3 45.08 -20.37 50.47
CA THR A 3 44.66 -19.35 49.50
C THR A 3 43.34 -19.90 48.91
N ALA A 4 42.39 -19.00 48.66
CA ALA A 4 41.31 -19.05 47.68
C ALA A 4 40.13 -20.04 47.82
N VAL A 5 38.99 -19.41 48.09
CA VAL A 5 37.67 -19.51 47.43
C VAL A 5 37.59 -20.28 46.09
N HIS A 6 36.53 -21.08 45.94
CA HIS A 6 35.77 -21.16 44.69
C HIS A 6 34.32 -21.60 44.91
N ASP A 7 33.44 -20.87 44.23
CA ASP A 7 32.02 -21.01 43.96
C ASP A 7 31.53 -22.42 43.59
N ALA A 8 30.26 -22.73 43.89
CA ALA A 8 29.30 -23.27 42.92
C ALA A 8 27.93 -23.59 43.56
N PHE A 9 26.91 -22.89 43.08
CA PHE A 9 25.47 -23.06 43.33
C PHE A 9 24.89 -24.17 42.42
N PRO A 10 23.98 -25.07 42.89
CA PRO A 10 23.24 -25.99 42.02
C PRO A 10 21.74 -25.59 41.89
N PRO A 11 20.90 -26.27 41.09
CA PRO A 11 21.08 -26.80 39.75
C PRO A 11 20.00 -26.30 38.74
N SER A 12 20.17 -26.69 37.46
CA SER A 12 19.27 -26.45 36.32
C SER A 12 17.79 -26.83 36.53
N ARG A 13 16.89 -25.95 36.06
CA ARG A 13 15.92 -26.21 34.95
C ARG A 13 14.97 -25.00 34.81
N ALA A 14 15.23 -24.17 33.82
CA ALA A 14 14.20 -23.29 33.25
C ALA A 14 13.79 -23.88 31.90
N THR A 15 12.53 -24.26 31.86
CA THR A 15 11.74 -24.67 30.72
C THR A 15 11.75 -23.60 29.62
N ASP A 16 11.63 -24.09 28.39
CA ASP A 16 10.91 -23.46 27.28
C ASP A 16 11.05 -21.96 27.05
N THR A 17 11.72 -21.60 25.96
CA THR A 17 10.99 -20.99 24.83
C THR A 17 11.79 -21.22 23.56
N HIS A 18 11.36 -22.20 22.75
CA HIS A 18 11.55 -22.09 21.30
C HIS A 18 10.68 -20.90 20.88
N ASP A 19 11.22 -19.69 20.95
CA ASP A 19 10.54 -18.52 20.41
C ASP A 19 10.53 -18.62 18.88
N ALA A 20 9.39 -19.15 18.42
CA ALA A 20 8.65 -18.78 17.24
C ALA A 20 9.49 -18.27 16.06
N HIS A 21 9.85 -19.19 15.19
CA HIS A 21 10.20 -18.88 13.80
C HIS A 21 8.93 -18.49 13.01
N ASP A 22 8.28 -17.39 13.36
CA ASP A 22 7.05 -16.90 12.68
C ASP A 22 7.23 -15.52 12.02
N SER A 23 8.46 -15.19 11.62
CA SER A 23 8.78 -13.92 10.96
C SER A 23 8.65 -13.94 9.43
N HIS A 24 7.87 -14.88 8.85
CA HIS A 24 7.72 -15.01 7.39
C HIS A 24 6.34 -14.62 6.84
N ASP A 25 5.41 -14.15 7.68
CA ASP A 25 4.12 -13.56 7.24
C ASP A 25 3.94 -12.16 7.81
N ALA A 26 4.95 -11.29 7.68
CA ALA A 26 4.78 -9.87 7.94
C ALA A 26 3.90 -9.27 6.84
N ALA A 27 2.58 -9.40 7.01
CA ALA A 27 1.60 -8.90 6.08
C ALA A 27 1.80 -7.38 5.88
N VAL A 28 1.86 -6.96 4.61
CA VAL A 28 2.07 -5.57 4.22
C VAL A 28 0.73 -4.92 3.89
N HIS A 29 0.67 -3.60 3.96
CA HIS A 29 -0.52 -2.85 3.56
C HIS A 29 -0.29 -2.16 2.22
N VAL A 30 -1.34 -2.04 1.42
CA VAL A 30 -1.35 -1.29 0.16
C VAL A 30 -2.55 -0.36 0.17
N PHE A 31 -2.36 0.86 -0.34
CA PHE A 31 -3.43 1.83 -0.56
C PHE A 31 -3.66 1.96 -2.07
N VAL A 32 -4.84 1.54 -2.52
CA VAL A 32 -5.24 1.57 -3.94
C VAL A 32 -6.29 2.64 -4.18
N TYR A 33 -6.07 3.49 -5.18
CA TYR A 33 -6.92 4.66 -5.44
C TYR A 33 -7.49 4.72 -6.86
N GLY A 34 -7.21 3.71 -7.69
CA GLY A 34 -7.51 3.70 -9.12
C GLY A 34 -7.96 2.35 -9.64
N THR A 35 -7.36 1.91 -10.74
CA THR A 35 -7.77 0.71 -11.48
C THR A 35 -7.55 -0.61 -10.74
N LEU A 36 -6.74 -0.61 -9.68
CA LEU A 36 -6.54 -1.74 -8.77
C LEU A 36 -7.69 -1.94 -7.77
N ARG A 37 -8.60 -0.96 -7.62
CA ARG A 37 -9.74 -1.05 -6.70
C ARG A 37 -10.70 -2.18 -7.12
N ALA A 38 -11.47 -2.68 -6.15
CA ALA A 38 -12.42 -3.77 -6.38
C ALA A 38 -13.42 -3.42 -7.50
N GLY A 39 -13.56 -4.33 -8.47
CA GLY A 39 -14.44 -4.16 -9.64
C GLY A 39 -13.89 -3.31 -10.79
N GLU A 40 -12.69 -2.73 -10.66
CA GLU A 40 -12.05 -2.01 -11.76
C GLU A 40 -11.24 -2.95 -12.68
N ILE A 41 -10.72 -2.41 -13.79
CA ILE A 41 -10.10 -3.21 -14.86
C ILE A 41 -8.89 -4.03 -14.40
N ASN A 42 -8.13 -3.52 -13.42
CA ASN A 42 -6.94 -4.14 -12.87
C ASN A 42 -7.15 -4.64 -11.43
N ASP A 43 -8.39 -4.93 -11.04
CA ASP A 43 -8.77 -5.35 -9.69
C ASP A 43 -7.76 -6.34 -9.06
N MET A 44 -7.12 -5.88 -7.99
CA MET A 44 -6.06 -6.60 -7.27
C MET A 44 -6.55 -7.94 -6.70
N MET A 45 -7.82 -8.05 -6.30
CA MET A 45 -8.39 -9.31 -5.79
C MET A 45 -8.35 -10.39 -6.87
N ARG A 46 -8.66 -10.01 -8.11
CA ARG A 46 -8.63 -10.91 -9.27
C ARG A 46 -7.20 -11.25 -9.66
N ALA A 47 -6.26 -10.31 -9.54
CA ALA A 47 -4.84 -10.56 -9.75
C ALA A 47 -4.30 -11.60 -8.74
N ALA A 48 -4.55 -11.42 -7.44
CA ALA A 48 -4.13 -12.37 -6.41
C ALA A 48 -4.66 -13.79 -6.68
N ALA A 49 -5.95 -13.91 -7.01
CA ALA A 49 -6.57 -15.19 -7.33
C ALA A 49 -5.94 -15.89 -8.56
N ARG A 50 -5.65 -15.13 -9.63
CA ARG A 50 -5.00 -15.67 -10.84
C ARG A 50 -3.61 -16.22 -10.57
N HIS A 51 -2.87 -15.62 -9.64
CA HIS A 51 -1.52 -16.01 -9.29
C HIS A 51 -1.46 -17.02 -8.12
N GLY A 52 -2.61 -17.48 -7.61
CA GLY A 52 -2.67 -18.43 -6.49
C GLY A 52 -2.17 -17.86 -5.16
N ILE A 53 -2.20 -16.53 -5.01
CA ILE A 53 -1.77 -15.82 -3.81
C ILE A 53 -2.95 -15.65 -2.86
N ALA A 54 -2.69 -15.64 -1.55
CA ALA A 54 -3.70 -15.36 -0.53
C ALA A 54 -4.46 -14.05 -0.85
N ALA A 55 -5.79 -14.10 -0.71
CA ALA A 55 -6.65 -12.98 -1.03
C ALA A 55 -6.31 -11.75 -0.15
N PRO A 56 -6.22 -10.55 -0.73
CA PRO A 56 -6.12 -9.32 0.05
C PRO A 56 -7.27 -9.21 1.07
N ALA A 57 -6.94 -8.85 2.30
CA ALA A 57 -7.92 -8.56 3.33
C ALA A 57 -8.20 -7.07 3.37
N TYR A 58 -9.45 -6.67 3.09
CA TYR A 58 -9.86 -5.28 3.17
C TYR A 58 -9.74 -4.75 4.61
N VAL A 59 -9.14 -3.58 4.76
CA VAL A 59 -8.96 -2.89 6.05
C VAL A 59 -9.98 -1.76 6.18
N GLY A 60 -10.10 -0.92 5.16
CA GLY A 60 -11.02 0.22 5.18
C GLY A 60 -10.77 1.20 4.04
N THR A 61 -11.73 2.10 3.81
CA THR A 61 -11.60 3.21 2.85
C THR A 61 -11.03 4.43 3.58
N SER A 62 -10.06 5.09 2.97
CA SER A 62 -9.38 6.24 3.55
C SER A 62 -9.04 7.29 2.49
N MET A 63 -8.58 8.45 2.94
CA MET A 63 -8.07 9.52 2.10
C MET A 63 -6.59 9.74 2.36
N LEU A 64 -5.82 9.90 1.29
CA LEU A 64 -4.41 10.25 1.33
C LEU A 64 -4.19 11.64 0.72
N GLY A 65 -3.39 12.47 1.39
CA GLY A 65 -3.10 13.84 0.94
C GLY A 65 -2.39 13.84 -0.41
N GLY A 66 -3.00 14.50 -1.40
CA GLY A 66 -2.51 14.52 -2.77
C GLY A 66 -3.56 14.96 -3.77
N ARG A 67 -3.14 15.06 -5.02
CA ARG A 67 -3.99 15.41 -6.16
C ARG A 67 -4.08 14.25 -7.13
N LEU A 68 -5.28 14.04 -7.67
CA LEU A 68 -5.56 12.98 -8.63
C LEU A 68 -5.71 13.57 -10.04
N TYR A 69 -5.13 12.89 -11.03
CA TYR A 69 -5.14 13.31 -12.43
C TYR A 69 -5.62 12.18 -13.33
N ASP A 70 -6.30 12.52 -14.42
CA ASP A 70 -6.83 11.56 -15.40
C ASP A 70 -5.83 11.33 -16.56
N PHE A 71 -5.36 10.09 -16.71
CA PHE A 71 -4.57 9.63 -17.86
C PHE A 71 -5.45 9.01 -18.96
N GLY A 72 -6.78 9.15 -18.85
CA GLY A 72 -7.78 8.57 -19.74
C GLY A 72 -8.27 7.22 -19.22
N GLN A 73 -7.42 6.20 -19.26
CA GLN A 73 -7.81 4.84 -18.87
C GLN A 73 -7.55 4.52 -17.39
N TYR A 74 -6.73 5.30 -16.72
CA TYR A 74 -6.33 5.12 -15.33
C TYR A 74 -6.02 6.48 -14.69
N PRO A 75 -6.06 6.59 -13.35
CA PRO A 75 -5.66 7.80 -12.66
C PRO A 75 -4.16 7.77 -12.32
N GLY A 76 -3.59 8.95 -12.05
CA GLY A 76 -2.30 9.07 -11.36
C GLY A 76 -2.39 10.05 -10.20
N MET A 77 -1.85 9.65 -9.05
CA MET A 77 -1.80 10.50 -7.86
C MET A 77 -0.44 11.16 -7.70
N VAL A 78 -0.44 12.47 -7.48
CA VAL A 78 0.72 13.20 -6.97
C VAL A 78 0.55 13.40 -5.48
N LEU A 79 1.55 12.97 -4.70
CA LEU A 79 1.57 13.16 -3.24
C LEU A 79 1.83 14.63 -2.88
N ASP A 80 1.08 15.14 -1.91
CA ASP A 80 1.39 16.44 -1.32
C ASP A 80 2.51 16.32 -0.30
N ALA A 81 3.42 17.31 -0.30
CA ALA A 81 4.55 17.39 0.63
C ALA A 81 4.13 17.59 2.11
N ARG A 82 2.85 17.87 2.39
CA ARG A 82 2.31 18.04 3.75
C ARG A 82 1.27 16.97 4.04
N GLN A 83 1.60 16.06 4.96
CA GLN A 83 0.68 15.04 5.47
C GLN A 83 -0.14 15.54 6.66
N ALA A 84 -1.38 15.03 6.71
CA ALA A 84 -2.40 15.16 7.76
C ALA A 84 -3.21 16.46 7.78
N GLY A 85 -4.53 16.31 7.56
CA GLY A 85 -5.55 17.28 7.99
C GLY A 85 -6.12 18.21 6.93
N GLN A 86 -5.74 18.10 5.65
CA GLN A 86 -6.39 18.87 4.58
C GLN A 86 -7.66 18.17 4.08
N ALA A 87 -8.70 18.97 3.82
CA ALA A 87 -10.01 18.50 3.35
C ALA A 87 -9.97 17.94 1.91
N GLU A 88 -8.87 18.17 1.18
CA GLU A 88 -8.64 17.66 -0.17
C GLU A 88 -7.64 16.51 -0.11
N GLY A 89 -8.04 15.36 -0.65
CA GLY A 89 -7.22 14.17 -0.69
C GLY A 89 -7.79 13.14 -1.66
N VAL A 90 -6.97 12.16 -2.00
CA VAL A 90 -7.33 11.06 -2.89
C VAL A 90 -8.01 9.98 -2.08
N THR A 91 -9.22 9.61 -2.48
CA THR A 91 -9.98 8.51 -1.88
C THR A 91 -9.47 7.18 -2.42
N GLY A 92 -9.20 6.25 -1.52
CA GLY A 92 -8.75 4.91 -1.86
C GLY A 92 -9.08 3.90 -0.77
N ASP A 93 -8.72 2.66 -1.04
CA ASP A 93 -8.99 1.52 -0.18
C ASP A 93 -7.68 0.91 0.32
N ILE A 94 -7.63 0.59 1.60
CA ILE A 94 -6.49 -0.08 2.23
C ILE A 94 -6.79 -1.57 2.28
N TYR A 95 -5.80 -2.35 1.84
CA TYR A 95 -5.81 -3.80 1.97
C TYR A 95 -4.53 -4.27 2.66
N ARG A 96 -4.68 -5.29 3.48
CA ARG A 96 -3.57 -6.13 3.94
C ARG A 96 -3.34 -7.22 2.90
N ILE A 97 -2.12 -7.34 2.40
CA ILE A 97 -1.74 -8.27 1.34
C ILE A 97 -0.56 -9.14 1.77
N SER A 98 -0.43 -10.31 1.14
CA SER A 98 0.79 -11.08 1.21
C SER A 98 1.91 -10.33 0.46
N PRO A 99 3.16 -10.30 1.00
CA PRO A 99 4.30 -9.72 0.28
C PRO A 99 4.53 -10.31 -1.12
N ALA A 100 4.09 -11.55 -1.35
CA ALA A 100 4.16 -12.21 -2.66
C ALA A 100 3.31 -11.52 -3.75
N LEU A 101 2.33 -10.68 -3.36
CA LEU A 101 1.51 -9.92 -4.30
C LEU A 101 2.19 -8.64 -4.80
N ILE A 102 3.19 -8.12 -4.08
CA ILE A 102 3.88 -6.86 -4.43
C ILE A 102 4.46 -6.92 -5.86
N PRO A 103 5.21 -7.97 -6.28
CA PRO A 103 5.76 -8.01 -7.63
C PRO A 103 4.69 -8.04 -8.74
N VAL A 104 3.51 -8.62 -8.46
CA VAL A 104 2.38 -8.65 -9.39
C VAL A 104 1.79 -7.25 -9.55
N LEU A 105 1.67 -6.51 -8.45
CA LEU A 105 1.22 -5.12 -8.48
C LEU A 105 2.23 -4.21 -9.20
N ASP A 106 3.52 -4.41 -8.91
CA ASP A 106 4.61 -3.70 -9.58
C ASP A 106 4.57 -3.95 -11.10
N GLU A 107 4.30 -5.19 -11.55
CA GLU A 107 4.13 -5.51 -12.98
C GLU A 107 2.91 -4.81 -13.60
N ILE A 108 1.76 -4.82 -12.91
CA ILE A 108 0.53 -4.18 -13.40
C ILE A 108 0.70 -2.66 -13.54
N GLU A 109 1.38 -2.04 -12.58
CA GLU A 109 1.65 -0.59 -12.57
C GLU A 109 2.93 -0.22 -13.36
N ALA A 110 3.57 -1.20 -14.03
CA ALA A 110 4.81 -1.06 -14.79
C ALA A 110 5.94 -0.39 -13.99
N VAL A 111 6.05 -0.73 -12.70
CA VAL A 111 7.08 -0.24 -11.78
C VAL A 111 8.25 -1.22 -11.77
N TYR A 112 9.35 -0.84 -12.40
CA TYR A 112 10.57 -1.65 -12.46
C TYR A 112 11.69 -1.03 -11.61
N PRO A 113 12.35 -1.82 -10.73
CA PRO A 113 13.46 -1.31 -9.91
C PRO A 113 14.61 -0.76 -10.77
N GLY A 114 14.97 0.51 -10.54
CA GLY A 114 16.08 1.16 -11.25
C GLY A 114 15.70 1.83 -12.57
N GLU A 115 14.43 1.79 -12.97
CA GLU A 115 13.91 2.49 -14.15
C GLU A 115 12.97 3.63 -13.73
N ALA A 116 13.07 4.77 -14.43
CA ALA A 116 12.13 5.87 -14.26
C ALA A 116 10.80 5.52 -14.97
N GLY A 117 9.97 4.72 -14.30
CA GLY A 117 8.60 4.45 -14.70
C GLY A 117 7.68 5.65 -14.47
N LEU A 118 6.46 5.59 -15.03
CA LEU A 118 5.43 6.61 -14.78
C LEU A 118 5.05 6.62 -13.28
N PHE A 119 4.93 5.43 -12.70
CA PHE A 119 4.67 5.21 -11.29
C PHE A 119 5.95 4.82 -10.55
N VAL A 120 6.02 5.19 -9.27
CA VAL A 120 7.08 4.78 -8.35
C VAL A 120 6.45 4.12 -7.14
N ARG A 121 7.17 3.22 -6.47
CA ARG A 121 6.70 2.57 -5.24
C ARG A 121 7.16 3.36 -4.03
N GLU A 122 6.22 3.89 -3.25
CA GLU A 122 6.50 4.62 -2.01
C GLU A 122 5.73 4.04 -0.82
N VAL A 123 6.30 4.13 0.37
CA VAL A 123 5.59 3.80 1.62
C VAL A 123 5.13 5.09 2.29
N ARG A 124 3.83 5.19 2.57
CA ARG A 124 3.19 6.32 3.24
C ARG A 124 2.32 5.85 4.39
N ASP A 125 2.29 6.62 5.45
CA ASP A 125 1.35 6.41 6.54
C ASP A 125 -0.03 6.91 6.12
N VAL A 126 -1.01 6.02 6.14
CA VAL A 126 -2.41 6.29 5.81
C VAL A 126 -3.25 6.09 7.06
N MET A 127 -4.00 7.13 7.45
CA MET A 127 -4.88 7.07 8.61
C MET A 127 -6.22 6.46 8.24
N CYS A 128 -6.62 5.36 8.88
CA CYS A 128 -7.91 4.72 8.67
C CYS A 128 -8.51 4.34 10.03
N ASP A 129 -9.75 4.74 10.28
CA ASP A 129 -10.49 4.48 11.53
C ASP A 129 -9.69 4.78 12.82
N GLY A 130 -8.88 5.83 12.79
CA GLY A 130 -8.07 6.27 13.94
C GLY A 130 -6.73 5.53 14.11
N ALA A 131 -6.39 4.59 13.23
CA ALA A 131 -5.10 3.90 13.20
C ALA A 131 -4.26 4.33 11.98
N ALA A 132 -2.93 4.34 12.14
CA ALA A 132 -1.99 4.60 11.06
C ALA A 132 -1.51 3.27 10.45
N TYR A 133 -1.57 3.17 9.13
CA TYR A 133 -1.08 2.01 8.37
C TYR A 133 0.03 2.44 7.43
N ALA A 134 1.19 1.79 7.53
CA ALA A 134 2.27 1.96 6.56
C ALA A 134 1.90 1.24 5.26
N CYS A 135 1.41 2.01 4.28
CA CYS A 135 0.89 1.49 3.02
C CYS A 135 1.89 1.71 1.89
N ILE A 136 2.04 0.69 1.06
CA ILE A 136 2.57 0.83 -0.30
C ILE A 136 1.59 1.66 -1.12
N VAL A 137 2.11 2.66 -1.82
CA VAL A 137 1.38 3.56 -2.71
C VAL A 137 2.17 3.70 -4.00
N TYR A 138 1.46 3.86 -5.11
CA TYR A 138 2.03 4.07 -6.44
C TYR A 138 1.80 5.51 -6.93
N PRO A 139 2.53 6.53 -6.45
CA PRO A 139 2.38 7.89 -6.98
C PRO A 139 3.09 8.10 -8.33
N VAL A 140 2.73 9.20 -9.01
CA VAL A 140 3.42 9.74 -10.19
C VAL A 140 4.13 11.05 -9.85
N SER A 141 5.08 11.45 -10.68
CA SER A 141 5.79 12.73 -10.53
C SER A 141 4.95 13.93 -11.00
N GLU A 142 5.18 15.11 -10.42
CA GLU A 142 4.56 16.38 -10.85
C GLU A 142 4.78 16.66 -12.34
N SER A 143 5.96 16.32 -12.87
CA SER A 143 6.27 16.51 -14.29
C SER A 143 5.37 15.66 -15.21
N ALA A 144 4.98 14.46 -14.76
CA ALA A 144 4.14 13.55 -15.54
C ALA A 144 2.70 14.05 -15.70
N VAL A 145 2.23 14.92 -14.80
CA VAL A 145 0.84 15.41 -14.79
C VAL A 145 0.69 16.86 -15.25
N SER A 146 1.79 17.51 -15.66
CA SER A 146 1.84 18.96 -15.95
C SER A 146 0.81 19.47 -16.97
N GLN A 147 0.28 18.61 -17.84
CA GLN A 147 -0.72 18.95 -18.86
C GLN A 147 -2.00 18.12 -18.74
N LEU A 148 -2.15 17.35 -17.65
CA LEU A 148 -3.29 16.45 -17.47
C LEU A 148 -4.39 17.13 -16.67
N PRO A 149 -5.67 16.81 -16.96
CA PRO A 149 -6.78 17.33 -16.20
C PRO A 149 -6.76 16.74 -14.79
N GLN A 150 -6.87 17.62 -13.79
CA GLN A 150 -7.04 17.22 -12.40
C GLN A 150 -8.48 16.74 -12.17
N ILE A 151 -8.62 15.61 -11.48
CA ILE A 151 -9.90 15.09 -11.02
C ILE A 151 -10.27 15.78 -9.71
N SER A 152 -11.19 16.73 -9.79
CA SER A 152 -11.78 17.37 -8.60
C SER A 152 -12.50 16.34 -7.72
N GLY A 153 -12.28 16.38 -6.41
CA GLY A 153 -12.89 15.46 -5.44
C GLY A 153 -12.12 14.17 -5.17
N GLY A 154 -11.05 13.88 -5.93
CA GLY A 154 -10.07 12.85 -5.57
C GLY A 154 -10.57 11.40 -5.58
N ASP A 155 -11.73 11.10 -6.16
CA ASP A 155 -12.24 9.73 -6.33
C ASP A 155 -12.33 9.34 -7.80
N TRP A 156 -11.42 8.46 -8.22
CA TRP A 156 -11.37 7.91 -9.58
C TRP A 156 -12.67 7.22 -9.98
N VAL A 157 -13.26 6.40 -9.10
CA VAL A 157 -14.40 5.55 -9.45
C VAL A 157 -15.63 6.41 -9.67
N ALA A 158 -15.85 7.41 -8.80
CA ALA A 158 -16.92 8.38 -8.98
C ALA A 158 -16.75 9.19 -10.27
N TYR A 159 -15.53 9.70 -10.52
CA TYR A 159 -15.20 10.47 -11.72
C TYR A 159 -15.42 9.66 -13.01
N ARG A 160 -14.87 8.45 -13.10
CA ARG A 160 -14.98 7.57 -14.28
C ARG A 160 -16.43 7.28 -14.60
N ARG A 161 -17.25 6.94 -13.60
CA ARG A 161 -18.68 6.68 -13.78
C ARG A 161 -19.44 7.89 -14.32
N ALA A 162 -19.14 9.09 -13.81
CA ALA A 162 -19.75 10.32 -14.29
C ALA A 162 -19.34 10.62 -15.75
N ARG A 163 -18.06 10.41 -16.08
CA ARG A 163 -17.54 10.56 -17.44
C ARG A 163 -18.20 9.59 -18.42
N ASP A 164 -18.26 8.30 -18.08
CA ASP A 164 -18.86 7.27 -18.94
C ASP A 164 -20.36 7.55 -19.18
N ALA A 165 -21.08 8.03 -18.17
CA ALA A 165 -22.49 8.41 -18.29
C ALA A 165 -22.71 9.66 -19.16
N SER A 166 -21.73 10.56 -19.27
CA SER A 166 -21.82 11.76 -20.10
C SER A 166 -21.53 11.52 -21.59
N VAL A 167 -20.93 10.37 -21.91
CA VAL A 167 -20.55 9.98 -23.27
C VAL A 167 -21.55 8.99 -23.88
N ALA A 168 -22.36 8.33 -23.04
CA ALA A 168 -23.43 7.40 -23.43
C ALA A 168 -24.70 8.12 -23.90
#